data_AF-A0A919HDS0-F1
#
_entry.id   AF-A0A919HDS0-F1
#
_cell.length_a   1.000
_cell.length_b   1.000
_cell.length_c   1.000
_cell.angle_alpha   90.00
_cell.angle_beta   90.00
_cell.angle_gamma   90.00
#
_symmetry.space_group_name_H-M   'P 1'
#
loop_
_entity.id
_entity.type
_entity.pdbx_description
1 polymer ?
#
loop_
_entity_poly.entity_id
_entity_poly.type
_entity_poly.pdbx_seq_one_letter_code
_entity_poly.pdbx_strand_id
1 'polypeptide(L)'
;MTGTARTTDRTRTAPPTPAVRTRRVPRALRLAGPLAAGTLMLAGLLTPAAAASAPAACAGGSGSGARLCAAAGDLVDVTLGELHPTQSTLGFDQIYYKLDRYGSDKDEQNGDVNKRFDDFCETNGQDEADKVPSGARLSDPSSFTCKVPVGEETDDTRAGMKTVVIGPGGALYLTDGHHSLTSFLETPDGGPDMHIRLKVAANLSDLSQDEFWATMEDRDWVWLHDENGDPITPAQLPQHLGLASFHDDRYRSLVYFTRDIGYTAPDDAAEFLEFLWGSWLRGKVDLDDYDLTDRDSYLDAVKDASEAMTDADKDTVIADGRTAGELGRLDEWNDGKDADKGEFDDLGKPLSNDEPGKLAYALDYRGRL
;
A
#
# COMPACT_ATOMS: atom_id res chain seq x y z
N MET A 1 -64.44 -16.78 22.61
CA MET A 1 -64.29 -16.65 24.07
C MET A 1 -63.04 -17.38 24.50
N THR A 2 -62.00 -16.60 24.84
CA THR A 2 -61.09 -16.77 25.99
C THR A 2 -60.47 -18.18 26.17
N GLY A 3 -59.18 -18.43 25.92
CA GLY A 3 -58.00 -17.60 26.15
C GLY A 3 -57.23 -18.18 27.32
N THR A 4 -55.97 -18.58 27.12
CA THR A 4 -54.89 -18.47 28.12
C THR A 4 -53.57 -18.87 27.48
N ALA A 5 -52.73 -17.86 27.25
CA ALA A 5 -51.34 -17.99 26.93
C ALA A 5 -50.58 -18.55 28.14
N ARG A 6 -49.61 -19.43 27.90
CA ARG A 6 -48.60 -19.82 28.87
C ARG A 6 -47.23 -19.52 28.26
N THR A 7 -46.62 -18.48 28.79
CA THR A 7 -45.25 -18.04 28.60
C THR A 7 -44.27 -19.16 28.95
N THR A 8 -43.40 -19.52 28.02
CA THR A 8 -42.16 -20.24 28.31
C THR A 8 -41.00 -19.31 28.01
N ASP A 9 -40.42 -18.82 29.09
CA ASP A 9 -39.11 -18.20 29.17
C ASP A 9 -38.05 -19.17 28.60
N ARG A 10 -37.45 -18.79 27.46
CA ARG A 10 -36.20 -19.38 26.98
C ARG A 10 -35.16 -18.27 27.02
N THR A 11 -34.42 -18.25 28.11
CA THR A 11 -33.09 -17.68 28.20
C THR A 11 -32.26 -18.16 27.01
N ARG A 12 -32.06 -17.27 26.04
CA ARG A 12 -31.20 -17.47 24.89
C ARG A 12 -29.78 -17.16 25.36
N THR A 13 -29.04 -18.20 25.73
CA THR A 13 -27.59 -18.14 25.91
C THR A 13 -26.96 -17.63 24.62
N ALA A 14 -26.12 -16.60 24.73
CA ALA A 14 -25.32 -16.10 23.62
C ALA A 14 -24.42 -17.23 23.07
N PRO A 15 -24.27 -17.34 21.73
CA PRO A 15 -23.30 -18.26 21.16
C PRO A 15 -21.88 -17.79 21.52
N PRO A 16 -20.92 -18.70 21.74
CA PRO A 16 -19.54 -18.32 22.00
C PRO A 16 -18.94 -17.65 20.77
N THR A 17 -18.20 -16.56 21.00
CA THR A 17 -17.35 -15.86 20.04
C THR A 17 -16.43 -16.87 19.32
N PRO A 18 -16.34 -16.86 17.98
CA PRO A 18 -15.42 -17.75 17.28
C PRO A 18 -13.99 -17.32 17.59
N ALA A 19 -13.24 -18.23 18.21
CA ALA A 19 -11.81 -18.06 18.44
C ALA A 19 -11.07 -17.95 17.09
N VAL A 20 -10.27 -16.88 16.95
CA VAL A 20 -9.34 -16.69 15.86
C VAL A 20 -8.39 -17.90 15.80
N ARG A 21 -8.56 -18.74 14.78
CA ARG A 21 -7.66 -19.87 14.50
C ARG A 21 -6.40 -19.31 13.86
N THR A 22 -5.32 -19.23 14.63
CA THR A 22 -3.97 -19.08 14.09
C THR A 22 -3.66 -20.28 13.20
N ARG A 23 -3.53 -20.06 11.89
CA ARG A 23 -3.05 -21.08 10.94
C ARG A 23 -1.58 -21.33 11.23
N ARG A 24 -1.27 -22.51 11.79
CA ARG A 24 0.10 -23.02 11.88
C ARG A 24 0.54 -23.51 10.50
N VAL A 25 1.59 -22.91 9.96
CA VAL A 25 2.31 -23.38 8.76
C VAL A 25 3.04 -24.69 9.09
N PRO A 26 2.95 -25.76 8.28
CA PRO A 26 3.66 -27.00 8.56
C PRO A 26 5.15 -26.85 8.19
N ARG A 27 6.03 -27.13 9.16
CA ARG A 27 7.48 -27.31 8.96
C ARG A 27 7.74 -28.49 8.02
N ALA A 28 8.41 -28.25 6.91
CA ALA A 28 8.94 -29.30 6.04
C ALA A 28 10.04 -30.09 6.77
N LEU A 29 9.81 -31.40 6.92
CA LEU A 29 10.74 -32.36 7.49
C LEU A 29 11.81 -32.72 6.43
N ARG A 30 13.04 -32.20 6.58
CA ARG A 30 14.17 -32.62 5.75
C ARG A 30 14.69 -33.99 6.23
N LEU A 31 14.48 -35.02 5.41
CA LEU A 31 15.16 -36.32 5.56
C LEU A 31 16.62 -36.18 5.12
N ALA A 32 17.54 -36.37 6.06
CA ALA A 32 18.97 -36.52 5.79
C ALA A 32 19.29 -38.02 5.60
N GLY A 33 19.79 -38.40 4.42
CA GLY A 33 20.44 -39.69 4.17
C GLY A 33 21.95 -39.49 4.01
N PRO A 34 22.82 -40.36 4.55
CA PRO A 34 24.26 -40.16 4.49
C PRO A 34 24.82 -40.73 3.18
N LEU A 35 25.52 -39.90 2.41
CA LEU A 35 26.46 -40.35 1.41
C LEU A 35 27.85 -39.88 1.84
N ALA A 36 28.60 -40.82 2.42
CA ALA A 36 30.01 -40.67 2.69
C ALA A 36 30.79 -40.71 1.36
N ALA A 37 31.57 -39.67 1.09
CA ALA A 37 32.63 -39.70 0.09
C ALA A 37 33.87 -39.02 0.67
N GLY A 38 34.99 -39.72 0.55
CA GLY A 38 36.23 -39.48 1.28
C GLY A 38 36.92 -38.17 0.96
N THR A 39 37.57 -37.65 2.00
CA THR A 39 38.48 -36.52 2.02
C THR A 39 39.72 -36.77 1.16
N LEU A 40 40.03 -35.84 0.26
CA LEU A 40 41.40 -35.61 -0.21
C LEU A 40 41.70 -34.12 -0.01
N MET A 41 42.45 -33.80 1.06
CA MET A 41 42.94 -32.46 1.30
C MET A 41 44.09 -32.16 0.34
N LEU A 42 43.93 -31.18 -0.55
CA LEU A 42 45.04 -30.43 -1.13
C LEU A 42 45.06 -29.04 -0.49
N ALA A 43 46.11 -28.79 0.30
CA ALA A 43 46.40 -27.48 0.86
C ALA A 43 46.85 -26.53 -0.26
N GLY A 44 45.94 -25.68 -0.71
CA GLY A 44 46.24 -24.49 -1.52
C GLY A 44 46.18 -23.24 -0.65
N LEU A 45 47.25 -22.46 -0.63
CA LEU A 45 47.31 -21.14 0.00
C LEU A 45 46.31 -20.21 -0.69
N LEU A 46 45.13 -20.03 -0.10
CA LEU A 46 44.20 -18.96 -0.43
C LEU A 46 44.65 -17.71 0.31
N THR A 47 45.23 -16.76 -0.41
CA THR A 47 45.29 -15.37 0.04
C THR A 47 43.86 -14.90 0.32
N PRO A 48 43.56 -14.34 1.50
CA PRO A 48 42.23 -13.79 1.73
C PRO A 48 42.00 -12.68 0.70
N ALA A 49 40.94 -12.81 -0.09
CA ALA A 49 40.44 -11.70 -0.89
C ALA A 49 40.22 -10.53 0.06
N ALA A 50 40.90 -9.41 -0.20
CA ALA A 50 40.68 -8.19 0.55
C ALA A 50 39.19 -7.86 0.45
N ALA A 51 38.47 -7.92 1.57
CA ALA A 51 37.18 -7.28 1.69
C ALA A 51 37.40 -5.82 1.30
N ALA A 52 36.82 -5.39 0.18
CA ALA A 52 36.88 -4.01 -0.24
C ALA A 52 36.26 -3.18 0.89
N SER A 53 37.10 -2.46 1.62
CA SER A 53 36.65 -1.51 2.63
C SER A 53 35.82 -0.44 1.95
N ALA A 54 34.57 -0.29 2.38
CA ALA A 54 33.71 0.81 1.95
C ALA A 54 34.47 2.15 2.04
N PRO A 55 34.35 3.04 1.05
CA PRO A 55 35.07 4.31 1.06
C PRO A 55 34.71 5.11 2.33
N ALA A 56 35.71 5.80 2.88
CA ALA A 56 35.64 6.55 4.15
C ALA A 56 34.57 7.67 4.19
N ALA A 57 33.90 7.96 3.07
CA ALA A 57 32.77 8.88 2.99
C ALA A 57 31.47 8.32 3.61
N CYS A 58 31.39 7.01 3.86
CA CYS A 58 30.17 6.34 4.30
C CYS A 58 30.00 6.25 5.83
N ALA A 59 30.93 6.81 6.63
CA ALA A 59 30.87 6.72 8.08
C ALA A 59 30.24 7.97 8.71
N GLY A 60 28.94 7.87 9.08
CA GLY A 60 28.38 8.59 10.22
C GLY A 60 27.85 10.02 10.01
N GLY A 61 27.35 10.39 8.82
CA GLY A 61 26.69 11.68 8.60
C GLY A 61 25.23 11.54 8.21
N SER A 62 24.30 12.19 8.90
CA SER A 62 22.94 12.40 8.40
C SER A 62 22.98 13.34 7.17
N GLY A 63 22.21 13.02 6.11
CA GLY A 63 22.10 13.85 4.90
C GLY A 63 22.45 13.11 3.59
N SER A 64 22.56 13.86 2.48
CA SER A 64 22.79 13.31 1.12
C SER A 64 24.04 12.43 1.01
N GLY A 65 25.09 12.72 1.78
CA GLY A 65 26.33 11.94 1.80
C GLY A 65 26.16 10.51 2.32
N ALA A 66 25.26 10.26 3.28
CA ALA A 66 24.95 8.89 3.73
C ALA A 66 24.10 8.13 2.73
N ARG A 67 23.20 8.82 2.01
CA ARG A 67 22.33 8.20 0.99
C ARG A 67 23.13 7.61 -0.16
N LEU A 68 24.20 8.28 -0.58
CA LEU A 68 25.10 7.79 -1.64
C LEU A 68 25.70 6.41 -1.31
N CYS A 69 25.79 6.04 -0.04
CA CYS A 69 26.35 4.76 0.40
C CYS A 69 25.29 3.69 0.75
N ALA A 70 24.00 4.01 0.71
CA ALA A 70 22.96 3.05 1.07
C ALA A 70 22.85 1.94 0.01
N ALA A 71 22.65 0.71 0.45
CA ALA A 71 22.44 -0.46 -0.38
C ALA A 71 20.96 -0.81 -0.48
N ALA A 72 20.61 -1.65 -1.46
CA ALA A 72 19.27 -2.23 -1.53
C ALA A 72 18.91 -2.97 -0.23
N GLY A 73 17.73 -2.70 0.31
CA GLY A 73 17.24 -3.21 1.59
C GLY A 73 17.56 -2.32 2.79
N ASP A 74 18.49 -1.37 2.68
CA ASP A 74 18.75 -0.41 3.76
C ASP A 74 17.52 0.46 4.02
N LEU A 75 17.36 0.91 5.27
CA LEU A 75 16.33 1.87 5.64
C LEU A 75 16.95 3.27 5.68
N VAL A 76 16.32 4.21 5.00
CA VAL A 76 16.73 5.62 4.96
C VAL A 76 15.66 6.49 5.59
N ASP A 77 16.09 7.39 6.48
CA ASP A 77 15.23 8.44 7.02
C ASP A 77 15.20 9.64 6.05
N VAL A 78 13.99 10.09 5.73
CA VAL A 78 13.74 11.14 4.73
C VAL A 78 12.63 12.05 5.23
N THR A 79 12.58 13.28 4.73
CA THR A 79 11.37 14.09 4.83
C THR A 79 10.51 13.95 3.57
N LEU A 80 9.20 14.12 3.70
CA LEU A 80 8.27 13.98 2.56
C LEU A 80 8.58 14.96 1.42
N GLY A 81 9.10 16.15 1.74
CA GLY A 81 9.46 17.17 0.75
C GLY A 81 10.68 16.84 -0.10
N GLU A 82 11.50 15.85 0.29
CA GLU A 82 12.67 15.41 -0.47
C GLU A 82 12.35 14.40 -1.58
N LEU A 83 11.13 13.87 -1.59
CA LEU A 83 10.75 12.78 -2.46
C LEU A 83 10.30 13.28 -3.83
N HIS A 84 10.90 12.71 -4.86
CA HIS A 84 10.51 12.87 -6.25
C HIS A 84 9.55 11.74 -6.66
N PRO A 85 8.31 12.06 -7.05
CA PRO A 85 7.37 11.08 -7.58
C PRO A 85 7.87 10.37 -8.84
N THR A 86 7.60 9.07 -8.93
CA THR A 86 7.79 8.27 -10.16
C THR A 86 6.48 7.96 -10.90
N GLN A 87 5.39 8.67 -10.59
CA GLN A 87 4.13 8.62 -11.33
C GLN A 87 3.52 10.03 -11.39
N SER A 88 2.71 10.33 -12.41
CA SER A 88 2.03 11.63 -12.58
C SER A 88 0.61 11.67 -12.03
N THR A 89 0.04 10.53 -11.71
CA THR A 89 -1.37 10.40 -11.32
C THR A 89 -1.53 9.75 -9.96
N LEU A 90 -2.64 10.07 -9.29
CA LEU A 90 -3.11 9.38 -8.10
C LEU A 90 -4.61 9.13 -8.28
N GLY A 91 -5.12 8.07 -7.66
CA GLY A 91 -6.55 7.98 -7.40
C GLY A 91 -6.92 8.89 -6.22
N PHE A 92 -7.50 10.06 -6.49
CA PHE A 92 -7.76 11.05 -5.45
C PHE A 92 -8.77 10.58 -4.40
N ASP A 93 -9.78 9.79 -4.77
CA ASP A 93 -10.79 9.31 -3.81
C ASP A 93 -10.18 8.36 -2.76
N GLN A 94 -9.12 7.63 -3.09
CA GLN A 94 -8.36 6.86 -2.09
C GLN A 94 -7.70 7.78 -1.05
N ILE A 95 -7.20 8.94 -1.48
CA ILE A 95 -6.59 9.94 -0.58
C ILE A 95 -7.67 10.65 0.22
N TYR A 96 -8.80 11.02 -0.41
CA TYR A 96 -9.94 11.62 0.27
C TYR A 96 -10.49 10.73 1.37
N TYR A 97 -10.60 9.41 1.13
CA TYR A 97 -10.91 8.44 2.18
C TYR A 97 -9.98 8.58 3.39
N LYS A 98 -8.66 8.56 3.16
CA LYS A 98 -7.66 8.67 4.23
C LYS A 98 -7.77 10.01 4.95
N LEU A 99 -7.85 11.12 4.22
CA LEU A 99 -7.90 12.45 4.80
C LEU A 99 -9.17 12.69 5.63
N ASP A 100 -10.31 12.15 5.20
CA ASP A 100 -11.54 12.21 6.00
C ASP A 100 -11.39 11.44 7.31
N ARG A 101 -10.94 10.17 7.22
CA ARG A 101 -10.77 9.32 8.38
C ARG A 101 -9.73 9.89 9.36
N TYR A 102 -8.62 10.42 8.84
CA TYR A 102 -7.57 11.04 9.66
C TYR A 102 -8.04 12.30 10.38
N GLY A 103 -8.95 13.06 9.76
CA GLY A 103 -9.57 14.26 10.32
C GLY A 103 -10.80 14.01 11.19
N SER A 104 -11.34 12.79 11.18
CA SER A 104 -12.48 12.36 11.97
C SER A 104 -12.06 11.87 13.36
N ASP A 105 -12.97 11.95 14.34
CA ASP A 105 -12.80 11.39 15.69
C ASP A 105 -13.51 10.04 15.87
N LYS A 106 -14.01 9.44 14.78
CA LYS A 106 -14.77 8.19 14.81
C LYS A 106 -13.97 6.99 15.32
N ASP A 107 -12.70 6.87 14.93
CA ASP A 107 -11.83 5.80 15.43
C ASP A 107 -11.72 5.92 16.97
N GLU A 108 -11.49 7.13 17.49
CA GLU A 108 -11.42 7.39 18.92
C GLU A 108 -12.76 7.19 19.65
N GLN A 109 -13.88 7.53 19.02
CA GLN A 109 -15.22 7.26 19.56
C GLN A 109 -15.50 5.76 19.70
N ASN A 110 -14.93 4.94 18.82
CA ASN A 110 -15.00 3.48 18.89
C ASN A 110 -13.99 2.86 19.87
N GLY A 111 -13.15 3.68 20.49
CA GLY A 111 -12.15 3.24 21.48
C GLY A 111 -10.81 2.86 20.87
N ASP A 112 -10.61 3.10 19.58
CA ASP A 112 -9.36 2.88 18.87
C ASP A 112 -8.50 4.16 18.85
N VAL A 113 -7.26 4.03 18.38
CA VAL A 113 -6.44 5.19 18.03
C VAL A 113 -6.82 5.67 16.63
N ASN A 114 -6.66 6.96 16.35
CA ASN A 114 -6.90 7.47 15.00
C ASN A 114 -6.05 6.72 13.97
N LYS A 115 -6.67 6.27 12.88
CA LYS A 115 -6.02 5.41 11.87
C LYS A 115 -4.74 6.00 11.27
N ARG A 116 -4.57 7.33 11.30
CA ARG A 116 -3.34 7.99 10.81
C ARG A 116 -2.07 7.52 11.53
N PHE A 117 -2.16 7.19 12.82
CA PHE A 117 -1.01 6.70 13.59
C PHE A 117 -0.65 5.26 13.25
N ASP A 118 -1.66 4.40 13.06
CA ASP A 118 -1.42 3.03 12.59
C ASP A 118 -0.83 3.03 11.19
N ASP A 119 -1.42 3.78 10.26
CA ASP A 119 -0.92 3.88 8.89
C ASP A 119 0.52 4.42 8.86
N PHE A 120 0.86 5.37 9.74
CA PHE A 120 2.25 5.85 9.89
C PHE A 120 3.15 4.73 10.38
N CYS A 121 2.80 4.07 11.48
CA CYS A 121 3.63 3.02 12.08
C CYS A 121 3.87 1.88 11.08
N GLU A 122 2.83 1.48 10.32
CA GLU A 122 2.91 0.43 9.31
C GLU A 122 3.87 0.86 8.18
N THR A 123 3.67 2.08 7.65
CA THR A 123 4.52 2.65 6.61
C THR A 123 5.97 2.78 7.06
N ASN A 124 6.20 3.08 8.34
CA ASN A 124 7.51 3.24 8.95
C ASN A 124 8.17 1.92 9.38
N GLY A 125 7.54 0.76 9.10
CA GLY A 125 8.05 -0.58 9.42
C GLY A 125 7.86 -1.01 10.88
N GLN A 126 6.98 -0.36 11.61
CA GLN A 126 6.81 -0.48 13.07
C GLN A 126 5.49 -1.14 13.52
N ASP A 127 4.78 -1.80 12.60
CA ASP A 127 3.45 -2.40 12.83
C ASP A 127 2.39 -1.33 13.17
N GLU A 128 1.48 -1.55 14.11
CA GLU A 128 0.46 -0.55 14.50
C GLU A 128 0.97 0.42 15.58
N ALA A 129 0.19 1.47 15.88
CA ALA A 129 0.48 2.33 17.01
C ALA A 129 0.29 1.59 18.36
N ASP A 130 1.07 1.97 19.37
CA ASP A 130 0.98 1.44 20.74
C ASP A 130 0.44 2.51 21.70
N LYS A 131 1.08 3.67 21.79
CA LYS A 131 0.66 4.75 22.68
C LYS A 131 0.59 6.07 21.93
N VAL A 132 -0.61 6.63 21.89
CA VAL A 132 -0.91 7.92 21.27
C VAL A 132 -1.46 8.88 22.34
N PRO A 133 -0.61 9.66 23.01
CA PRO A 133 -1.04 10.69 23.95
C PRO A 133 -1.90 11.76 23.27
N SER A 134 -2.72 12.45 24.06
CA SER A 134 -3.45 13.63 23.57
C SER A 134 -2.45 14.69 23.06
N GLY A 135 -2.69 15.17 21.84
CA GLY A 135 -1.82 16.15 21.18
C GLY A 135 -0.65 15.56 20.39
N ALA A 136 -0.54 14.23 20.30
CA ALA A 136 0.39 13.58 19.37
C ALA A 136 0.11 13.98 17.92
N ARG A 137 1.17 14.02 17.10
CA ARG A 137 1.13 14.51 15.72
C ARG A 137 2.03 13.69 14.82
N LEU A 138 1.63 13.51 13.56
CA LEU A 138 2.48 12.84 12.57
C LEU A 138 3.75 13.66 12.23
N SER A 139 3.67 14.99 12.24
CA SER A 139 4.83 15.88 12.10
C SER A 139 5.84 15.80 13.26
N ASP A 140 5.48 15.18 14.38
CA ASP A 140 6.41 14.87 15.48
C ASP A 140 6.29 13.38 15.84
N PRO A 141 6.97 12.48 15.10
CA PRO A 141 6.94 11.05 15.38
C PRO A 141 7.42 10.67 16.78
N SER A 142 8.11 11.55 17.50
CA SER A 142 8.52 11.32 18.89
C SER A 142 7.37 11.49 19.90
N SER A 143 6.24 12.04 19.45
CA SER A 143 5.06 12.30 20.28
C SER A 143 4.17 11.07 20.54
N PHE A 144 4.41 9.96 19.85
CA PHE A 144 3.70 8.68 20.01
C PHE A 144 4.67 7.50 19.89
N THR A 145 4.22 6.28 20.21
CA THR A 145 5.01 5.06 20.02
C THR A 145 4.26 4.05 19.16
N CYS A 146 5.00 3.27 18.40
CA CYS A 146 4.52 2.11 17.64
C CYS A 146 4.81 0.80 18.40
N LYS A 147 4.15 -0.29 18.02
CA LYS A 147 4.32 -1.61 18.64
C LYS A 147 5.72 -2.17 18.48
N VAL A 148 6.35 -1.97 17.31
CA VAL A 148 7.73 -2.39 17.06
C VAL A 148 8.68 -1.18 17.17
N PRO A 149 9.68 -1.22 18.06
CA PRO A 149 10.66 -0.14 18.17
C PRO A 149 11.52 0.05 16.91
N VAL A 150 11.97 1.28 16.69
CA VAL A 150 12.97 1.61 15.66
C VAL A 150 14.23 0.76 15.87
N GLY A 151 14.65 0.02 14.83
CA GLY A 151 15.80 -0.88 14.86
C GLY A 151 15.46 -2.32 15.28
N GLU A 152 14.21 -2.60 15.63
CA GLU A 152 13.69 -3.94 15.93
C GLU A 152 12.71 -4.44 14.85
N GLU A 153 12.74 -3.84 13.67
CA GLU A 153 11.87 -4.24 12.55
C GLU A 153 12.13 -5.71 12.14
N THR A 154 11.05 -6.43 11.82
CA THR A 154 11.12 -7.81 11.35
C THR A 154 11.06 -7.85 9.82
N ASP A 155 11.35 -9.01 9.22
CA ASP A 155 11.14 -9.19 7.79
C ASP A 155 9.67 -8.92 7.39
N ASP A 156 8.72 -9.30 8.24
CA ASP A 156 7.29 -9.07 8.03
C ASP A 156 6.94 -7.57 8.07
N THR A 157 7.41 -6.82 9.08
CA THR A 157 7.11 -5.38 9.14
C THR A 157 7.86 -4.58 8.06
N ARG A 158 9.03 -5.07 7.61
CA ARG A 158 9.79 -4.49 6.49
C ARG A 158 9.20 -4.83 5.12
N ALA A 159 8.37 -5.88 5.02
CA ALA A 159 7.72 -6.26 3.77
C ALA A 159 6.73 -5.17 3.31
N GLY A 160 5.94 -4.61 4.25
CA GLY A 160 4.97 -3.54 3.98
C GLY A 160 5.56 -2.13 3.83
N MET A 161 6.85 -1.94 4.13
CA MET A 161 7.50 -0.64 4.00
C MET A 161 7.57 -0.15 2.56
N LYS A 162 7.32 1.14 2.39
CA LYS A 162 7.37 1.85 1.11
C LYS A 162 8.80 2.01 0.62
N THR A 163 8.96 2.00 -0.70
CA THR A 163 10.26 1.90 -1.34
C THR A 163 10.68 3.16 -2.06
N VAL A 164 11.99 3.36 -2.11
CA VAL A 164 12.63 4.48 -2.80
C VAL A 164 13.85 3.98 -3.58
N VAL A 165 14.10 4.58 -4.74
CA VAL A 165 15.35 4.43 -5.48
C VAL A 165 16.21 5.68 -5.28
N ILE A 166 17.49 5.48 -5.00
CA ILE A 166 18.45 6.57 -4.90
C ILE A 166 19.03 6.81 -6.30
N GLY A 167 18.61 7.90 -6.94
CA GLY A 167 19.03 8.27 -8.30
C GLY A 167 20.28 9.16 -8.35
N PRO A 168 20.65 9.64 -9.54
CA PRO A 168 21.85 10.44 -9.78
C PRO A 168 21.99 11.62 -8.82
N GLY A 169 23.17 11.78 -8.22
CA GLY A 169 23.43 12.82 -7.23
C GLY A 169 22.78 12.61 -5.85
N GLY A 170 22.19 11.43 -5.61
CA GLY A 170 21.58 11.07 -4.33
C GLY A 170 20.11 11.51 -4.18
N ALA A 171 19.45 11.89 -5.27
CA ALA A 171 18.03 12.22 -5.30
C ALA A 171 17.16 11.00 -4.97
N LEU A 172 16.04 11.20 -4.29
CA LEU A 172 15.17 10.13 -3.79
C LEU A 172 13.93 10.03 -4.66
N TYR A 173 13.81 8.94 -5.43
CA TYR A 173 12.67 8.67 -6.31
C TYR A 173 11.76 7.65 -5.65
N LEU A 174 10.55 8.08 -5.25
CA LEU A 174 9.59 7.24 -4.55
C LEU A 174 9.00 6.22 -5.52
N THR A 175 9.21 4.92 -5.29
CA THR A 175 8.74 3.83 -6.17
C THR A 175 7.46 3.17 -5.68
N ASP A 176 7.18 3.23 -4.38
CA ASP A 176 5.89 2.83 -3.79
C ASP A 176 5.49 3.83 -2.71
N GLY A 177 4.17 3.98 -2.48
CA GLY A 177 3.64 4.73 -1.35
C GLY A 177 3.11 6.13 -1.68
N HIS A 178 3.02 6.52 -2.95
CA HIS A 178 2.59 7.87 -3.34
C HIS A 178 1.24 8.26 -2.74
N HIS A 179 0.26 7.35 -2.67
CA HIS A 179 -1.00 7.58 -1.96
C HIS A 179 -0.81 7.78 -0.46
N SER A 180 -0.16 6.85 0.24
CA SER A 180 0.03 6.94 1.70
C SER A 180 0.81 8.19 2.11
N LEU A 181 1.93 8.46 1.43
CA LEU A 181 2.80 9.59 1.75
C LEU A 181 2.17 10.92 1.34
N THR A 182 1.38 10.97 0.27
CA THR A 182 0.57 12.16 -0.04
C THR A 182 -0.51 12.37 1.03
N SER A 183 -1.19 11.32 1.50
CA SER A 183 -2.13 11.46 2.62
C SER A 183 -1.47 11.98 3.90
N PHE A 184 -0.23 11.57 4.19
CA PHE A 184 0.55 12.12 5.31
C PHE A 184 1.01 13.56 5.09
N LEU A 185 1.27 13.96 3.85
CA LEU A 185 1.62 15.34 3.53
C LEU A 185 0.40 16.26 3.69
N GLU A 186 -0.77 15.80 3.26
CA GLU A 186 -2.02 16.58 3.17
C GLU A 186 -2.86 16.57 4.47
N THR A 187 -2.56 15.69 5.42
CA THR A 187 -3.26 15.66 6.73
C THR A 187 -2.98 16.94 7.54
N PRO A 188 -3.92 17.44 8.35
CA PRO A 188 -3.77 18.73 9.05
C PRO A 188 -2.54 18.88 9.96
N ASP A 189 -2.01 17.76 10.48
CA ASP A 189 -0.82 17.71 11.33
C ASP A 189 0.42 17.14 10.62
N GLY A 190 0.37 17.04 9.29
CA GLY A 190 1.46 16.60 8.42
C GLY A 190 2.23 17.76 7.79
N GLY A 191 2.96 17.45 6.71
CA GLY A 191 3.66 18.45 5.90
C GLY A 191 4.99 17.96 5.31
N PRO A 192 5.68 18.81 4.52
CA PRO A 192 6.90 18.41 3.80
C PRO A 192 8.09 18.08 4.71
N ASP A 193 8.13 18.63 5.93
CA ASP A 193 9.21 18.39 6.90
C ASP A 193 8.97 17.10 7.73
N MET A 194 7.84 16.42 7.53
CA MET A 194 7.52 15.19 8.24
C MET A 194 8.51 14.08 7.86
N HIS A 195 9.07 13.44 8.89
CA HIS A 195 10.02 12.34 8.71
C HIS A 195 9.32 10.99 8.56
N ILE A 196 9.84 10.16 7.66
CA ILE A 196 9.45 8.76 7.50
C ILE A 196 10.67 7.94 7.07
N ARG A 197 10.71 6.65 7.40
CA ARG A 197 11.75 5.74 6.92
C ARG A 197 11.24 4.93 5.75
N LEU A 198 12.04 4.87 4.70
CA LEU A 198 11.75 4.11 3.48
C LEU A 198 12.81 3.04 3.26
N LYS A 199 12.41 1.97 2.58
CA LYS A 199 13.30 0.88 2.17
C LYS A 199 13.93 1.19 0.81
N VAL A 200 15.24 1.16 0.72
CA VAL A 200 15.94 1.38 -0.56
C VAL A 200 15.71 0.17 -1.47
N ALA A 201 15.05 0.38 -2.61
CA ALA A 201 14.89 -0.65 -3.64
C ALA A 201 16.21 -0.86 -4.41
N ALA A 202 16.86 0.24 -4.79
CA ALA A 202 18.21 0.23 -5.34
C ALA A 202 18.89 1.58 -5.16
N ASN A 203 20.23 1.55 -5.21
CA ASN A 203 21.05 2.73 -5.35
C ASN A 203 21.64 2.76 -6.76
N LEU A 204 21.18 3.75 -7.54
CA LEU A 204 21.54 4.03 -8.91
C LEU A 204 22.25 5.39 -9.04
N SER A 205 22.82 5.90 -7.94
CA SER A 205 23.37 7.25 -7.88
C SER A 205 24.61 7.50 -8.75
N ASP A 206 25.29 6.42 -9.17
CA ASP A 206 26.44 6.46 -10.07
C ASP A 206 26.06 6.48 -11.57
N LEU A 207 24.77 6.30 -11.91
CA LEU A 207 24.31 6.33 -13.30
C LEU A 207 24.24 7.76 -13.85
N SER A 208 24.39 7.90 -15.17
CA SER A 208 23.95 9.13 -15.85
C SER A 208 22.41 9.26 -15.80
N GLN A 209 21.89 10.45 -16.07
CA GLN A 209 20.43 10.66 -16.07
C GLN A 209 19.71 9.77 -17.10
N ASP A 210 20.28 9.60 -18.29
CA ASP A 210 19.68 8.77 -19.35
C ASP A 210 19.68 7.28 -18.95
N GLU A 211 20.80 6.78 -18.41
CA GLU A 211 20.90 5.40 -17.91
C GLU A 211 19.97 5.16 -16.71
N PHE A 212 19.81 6.16 -15.84
CA PHE A 212 18.90 6.10 -14.71
C PHE A 212 17.45 5.91 -15.16
N TRP A 213 16.94 6.76 -16.05
CA TRP A 213 15.55 6.66 -16.50
C TRP A 213 15.29 5.39 -17.31
N ALA A 214 16.19 5.01 -18.20
CA ALA A 214 16.11 3.72 -18.89
C ALA A 214 16.06 2.55 -17.89
N THR A 215 16.84 2.62 -16.82
CA THR A 215 16.83 1.60 -15.76
C THR A 215 15.54 1.60 -14.94
N MET A 216 14.95 2.77 -14.65
CA MET A 216 13.68 2.88 -13.94
C MET A 216 12.54 2.29 -14.77
N GLU A 217 12.52 2.54 -16.08
CA GLU A 217 11.55 1.96 -17.02
C GLU A 217 11.74 0.45 -17.15
N ASP A 218 12.96 -0.04 -17.39
CA ASP A 218 13.28 -1.48 -17.54
C ASP A 218 12.93 -2.32 -16.29
N ARG A 219 12.78 -1.66 -15.12
CA ARG A 219 12.47 -2.31 -13.83
C ARG A 219 11.03 -2.08 -13.37
N ASP A 220 10.20 -1.44 -14.18
CA ASP A 220 8.83 -1.06 -13.79
C ASP A 220 8.80 -0.23 -12.49
N TRP A 221 9.78 0.66 -12.28
CA TRP A 221 9.87 1.54 -11.10
C TRP A 221 9.31 2.95 -11.35
N VAL A 222 8.79 3.18 -12.55
CA VAL A 222 8.19 4.45 -12.96
C VAL A 222 6.93 4.16 -13.77
N TRP A 223 5.88 4.94 -13.50
CA TRP A 223 4.64 4.93 -14.26
C TRP A 223 4.56 6.20 -15.12
N LEU A 224 4.84 6.04 -16.41
CA LEU A 224 4.90 7.13 -17.38
C LEU A 224 3.61 7.26 -18.19
N HIS A 225 2.47 7.29 -17.50
CA HIS A 225 1.16 7.56 -18.11
C HIS A 225 0.38 8.61 -17.32
N ASP A 226 -0.35 9.46 -18.04
CA ASP A 226 -1.24 10.47 -17.46
C ASP A 226 -2.60 9.89 -17.00
N GLU A 227 -3.51 10.76 -16.57
CA GLU A 227 -4.83 10.39 -16.04
C GLU A 227 -5.78 9.78 -17.08
N ASN A 228 -5.42 9.84 -18.36
CA ASN A 228 -6.15 9.22 -19.46
C ASN A 228 -5.50 7.90 -19.91
N GLY A 229 -4.32 7.58 -19.38
CA GLY A 229 -3.50 6.44 -19.82
C GLY A 229 -2.58 6.79 -20.99
N ASP A 230 -2.51 8.05 -21.40
CA ASP A 230 -1.63 8.48 -22.49
C ASP A 230 -0.17 8.55 -22.00
N PRO A 231 0.81 8.17 -22.84
CA PRO A 231 2.20 8.12 -22.44
C PRO A 231 2.75 9.54 -22.18
N ILE A 232 3.56 9.66 -21.13
CA ILE A 232 4.32 10.87 -20.78
C ILE A 232 5.82 10.58 -20.76
N THR A 233 6.62 11.64 -20.62
CA THR A 233 8.07 11.53 -20.44
C THR A 233 8.45 11.74 -18.97
N PRO A 234 9.63 11.26 -18.51
CA PRO A 234 10.08 11.50 -17.15
C PRO A 234 10.15 12.99 -16.75
N ALA A 235 10.37 13.89 -17.72
CA ALA A 235 10.40 15.34 -17.47
C ALA A 235 9.03 15.94 -17.12
N GLN A 236 7.93 15.21 -17.39
CA GLN A 236 6.57 15.61 -17.04
C GLN A 236 6.15 15.10 -15.67
N LEU A 237 6.96 14.27 -15.01
CA LEU A 237 6.68 13.81 -13.66
C LEU A 237 6.67 15.00 -12.66
N PRO A 238 5.80 14.95 -11.65
CA PRO A 238 5.79 15.96 -10.61
C PRO A 238 7.14 16.04 -9.89
N GLN A 239 7.51 17.23 -9.42
CA GLN A 239 8.77 17.42 -8.69
C GLN A 239 8.65 17.13 -7.20
N HIS A 240 7.42 17.16 -6.67
CA HIS A 240 7.12 16.99 -5.25
C HIS A 240 5.81 16.21 -5.08
N LEU A 241 5.65 15.58 -3.91
CA LEU A 241 4.38 15.01 -3.48
C LEU A 241 3.30 16.09 -3.27
N GLY A 242 2.04 15.66 -3.08
CA GLY A 242 0.91 16.54 -2.78
C GLY A 242 -0.14 16.56 -3.89
N LEU A 243 -1.42 16.59 -3.54
CA LEU A 243 -2.56 16.55 -4.47
C LEU A 243 -2.48 17.65 -5.53
N ALA A 244 -1.97 18.84 -5.18
CA ALA A 244 -1.79 19.94 -6.12
C ALA A 244 -0.74 19.66 -7.23
N SER A 245 0.11 18.65 -7.05
CA SER A 245 1.18 18.27 -7.99
C SER A 245 0.79 17.10 -8.90
N PHE A 246 -0.27 16.35 -8.57
CA PHE A 246 -0.70 15.16 -9.32
C PHE A 246 -2.00 15.42 -10.09
N HIS A 247 -2.26 14.56 -11.07
CA HIS A 247 -3.54 14.46 -11.74
C HIS A 247 -4.40 13.34 -11.12
N ASP A 248 -5.73 13.48 -11.17
CA ASP A 248 -6.65 12.45 -10.67
C ASP A 248 -6.94 11.39 -11.74
N ASP A 249 -6.47 10.17 -11.51
CA ASP A 249 -6.88 9.00 -12.27
C ASP A 249 -8.12 8.35 -11.61
N ARG A 250 -9.29 8.61 -12.19
CA ARG A 250 -10.58 8.07 -11.74
C ARG A 250 -10.63 6.54 -11.72
N TYR A 251 -9.91 5.86 -12.63
CA TYR A 251 -9.86 4.39 -12.65
C TYR A 251 -8.90 3.85 -11.59
N ARG A 252 -7.84 4.59 -11.25
CA ARG A 252 -6.98 4.25 -10.11
C ARG A 252 -7.72 4.36 -8.78
N SER A 253 -8.64 5.33 -8.65
CA SER A 253 -9.58 5.41 -7.53
C SER A 253 -10.54 4.22 -7.52
N LEU A 254 -11.17 3.93 -8.67
CA LEU A 254 -12.09 2.79 -8.82
C LEU A 254 -11.45 1.46 -8.39
N VAL A 255 -10.25 1.16 -8.87
CA VAL A 255 -9.53 -0.09 -8.56
C VAL A 255 -9.16 -0.21 -7.09
N TYR A 256 -8.95 0.91 -6.39
CA TYR A 256 -8.74 0.85 -4.94
C TYR A 256 -9.99 0.32 -4.22
N PHE A 257 -11.18 0.68 -4.69
CA PHE A 257 -12.45 0.24 -4.13
C PHE A 257 -12.89 -1.15 -4.60
N THR A 258 -12.30 -1.71 -5.66
CA THR A 258 -12.58 -3.09 -6.09
C THR A 258 -11.70 -4.13 -5.40
N ARG A 259 -10.73 -3.72 -4.57
CA ARG A 259 -9.85 -4.64 -3.84
C ARG A 259 -10.66 -5.52 -2.89
N ASP A 260 -10.32 -6.81 -2.87
CA ASP A 260 -11.01 -7.88 -2.13
C ASP A 260 -12.48 -8.11 -2.56
N ILE A 261 -12.88 -7.51 -3.70
CA ILE A 261 -14.18 -7.70 -4.35
C ILE A 261 -14.00 -8.28 -5.76
N GLY A 262 -13.09 -7.70 -6.56
CA GLY A 262 -12.74 -8.15 -7.91
C GLY A 262 -11.36 -8.83 -8.01
N TYR A 263 -10.42 -8.43 -7.17
CA TYR A 263 -9.05 -8.96 -7.12
C TYR A 263 -8.47 -8.86 -5.70
N THR A 264 -7.47 -9.67 -5.40
CA THR A 264 -6.59 -9.49 -4.24
C THR A 264 -5.15 -9.43 -4.75
N ALA A 265 -4.34 -8.51 -4.21
CA ALA A 265 -2.94 -8.40 -4.61
C ALA A 265 -2.20 -9.73 -4.33
N PRO A 266 -1.54 -10.35 -5.33
CA PRO A 266 -0.78 -11.57 -5.10
C PRO A 266 0.51 -11.27 -4.31
N ASP A 267 1.10 -12.29 -3.68
CA ASP A 267 2.33 -12.16 -2.90
C ASP A 267 3.49 -11.56 -3.72
N ASP A 268 3.53 -11.87 -5.02
CA ASP A 268 4.45 -11.35 -6.03
C ASP A 268 3.76 -10.36 -6.98
N ALA A 269 2.96 -9.45 -6.41
CA ALA A 269 2.28 -8.38 -7.14
C ALA A 269 3.21 -7.65 -8.12
N ALA A 270 2.70 -7.43 -9.33
CA ALA A 270 3.34 -6.56 -10.29
C ALA A 270 3.47 -5.14 -9.73
N GLU A 271 4.56 -4.45 -10.06
CA GLU A 271 4.64 -3.01 -9.83
C GLU A 271 3.48 -2.32 -10.55
N PHE A 272 2.90 -1.30 -9.91
CA PHE A 272 1.73 -0.59 -10.41
C PHE A 272 0.49 -1.46 -10.70
N LEU A 273 0.32 -2.59 -10.01
CA LEU A 273 -0.82 -3.52 -10.17
C LEU A 273 -2.17 -2.83 -10.36
N GLU A 274 -2.50 -1.85 -9.52
CA GLU A 274 -3.79 -1.16 -9.61
C GLU A 274 -3.92 -0.27 -10.85
N PHE A 275 -2.82 0.27 -11.36
CA PHE A 275 -2.83 1.00 -12.62
C PHE A 275 -2.96 0.07 -13.82
N LEU A 276 -2.37 -1.13 -13.78
CA LEU A 276 -2.57 -2.15 -14.81
C LEU A 276 -4.05 -2.53 -14.92
N TRP A 277 -4.69 -2.79 -13.78
CA TRP A 277 -6.14 -3.03 -13.73
C TRP A 277 -6.95 -1.81 -14.18
N GLY A 278 -6.57 -0.61 -13.75
CA GLY A 278 -7.25 0.63 -14.11
C GLY A 278 -7.21 0.90 -15.61
N SER A 279 -6.05 0.70 -16.24
CA SER A 279 -5.85 0.81 -17.68
C SER A 279 -6.75 -0.14 -18.46
N TRP A 280 -6.85 -1.40 -18.01
CA TRP A 280 -7.74 -2.37 -18.63
C TRP A 280 -9.22 -2.03 -18.45
N LEU A 281 -9.62 -1.59 -17.25
CA LEU A 281 -11.00 -1.24 -16.94
C LEU A 281 -11.52 -0.01 -17.70
N ARG A 282 -10.65 0.91 -18.13
CA ARG A 282 -11.01 2.03 -19.02
C ARG A 282 -11.69 1.57 -20.31
N GLY A 283 -11.37 0.38 -20.78
CA GLY A 283 -12.01 -0.22 -21.95
C GLY A 283 -13.23 -1.11 -21.65
N LYS A 284 -13.68 -1.17 -20.39
CA LYS A 284 -14.73 -2.10 -19.92
C LYS A 284 -15.91 -1.39 -19.26
N VAL A 285 -15.64 -0.37 -18.46
CA VAL A 285 -16.63 0.39 -17.71
C VAL A 285 -16.43 1.86 -18.06
N ASP A 286 -17.44 2.51 -18.63
CA ASP A 286 -17.40 3.94 -18.90
C ASP A 286 -17.82 4.71 -17.65
N LEU A 287 -16.86 5.31 -16.95
CA LEU A 287 -17.15 6.06 -15.72
C LEU A 287 -18.01 7.32 -15.93
N ASP A 288 -18.26 7.75 -17.17
CA ASP A 288 -19.19 8.85 -17.45
C ASP A 288 -20.67 8.40 -17.42
N ASP A 289 -20.94 7.10 -17.37
CA ASP A 289 -22.28 6.54 -17.18
C ASP A 289 -22.74 6.59 -15.70
N TYR A 290 -21.86 6.97 -14.77
CA TYR A 290 -22.11 6.97 -13.33
C TYR A 290 -21.93 8.38 -12.72
N ASP A 291 -22.78 8.73 -11.75
CA ASP A 291 -22.54 9.88 -10.88
C ASP A 291 -21.61 9.46 -9.75
N LEU A 292 -20.31 9.64 -9.95
CA LEU A 292 -19.33 9.28 -8.91
C LEU A 292 -19.50 10.10 -7.63
N THR A 293 -20.27 11.19 -7.63
CA THR A 293 -20.58 12.00 -6.42
C THR A 293 -21.74 11.46 -5.59
N ASP A 294 -22.53 10.57 -6.16
CA ASP A 294 -23.56 9.82 -5.45
C ASP A 294 -23.03 8.47 -4.97
N ARG A 295 -23.32 8.10 -3.73
CA ARG A 295 -22.81 6.87 -3.13
C ARG A 295 -23.31 5.63 -3.86
N ASP A 296 -24.61 5.57 -4.14
CA ASP A 296 -25.21 4.36 -4.68
C ASP A 296 -24.77 4.20 -6.15
N SER A 297 -24.71 5.29 -6.91
CA SER A 297 -24.17 5.26 -8.28
C SER A 297 -22.67 4.90 -8.33
N TYR A 298 -21.85 5.31 -7.36
CA TYR A 298 -20.44 4.91 -7.31
C TYR A 298 -20.29 3.44 -6.89
N LEU A 299 -21.13 2.93 -5.98
CA LEU A 299 -21.16 1.50 -5.68
C LEU A 299 -21.53 0.65 -6.91
N ASP A 300 -22.45 1.13 -7.74
CA ASP A 300 -22.76 0.47 -9.02
C ASP A 300 -21.53 0.44 -9.94
N ALA A 301 -20.76 1.53 -10.04
CA ALA A 301 -19.51 1.54 -10.80
C ALA A 301 -18.47 0.55 -10.26
N VAL A 302 -18.29 0.49 -8.93
CA VAL A 302 -17.39 -0.47 -8.27
C VAL A 302 -17.85 -1.90 -8.53
N LYS A 303 -19.16 -2.14 -8.47
CA LYS A 303 -19.75 -3.45 -8.75
C LYS A 303 -19.47 -3.87 -10.19
N ASP A 304 -19.82 -3.05 -11.16
CA ASP A 304 -19.64 -3.38 -12.58
C ASP A 304 -18.17 -3.58 -12.92
N ALA A 305 -17.26 -2.79 -12.34
CA ALA A 305 -15.83 -2.95 -12.51
C ALA A 305 -15.28 -4.23 -11.87
N SER A 306 -15.70 -4.55 -10.65
CA SER A 306 -15.28 -5.78 -9.96
C SER A 306 -15.87 -7.04 -10.59
N GLU A 307 -17.11 -6.99 -11.09
CA GLU A 307 -17.71 -8.06 -11.92
C GLU A 307 -16.95 -8.21 -13.24
N ALA A 308 -16.58 -7.12 -13.92
CA ALA A 308 -15.75 -7.21 -15.13
C ALA A 308 -14.39 -7.90 -14.84
N MET A 309 -13.75 -7.59 -13.71
CA MET A 309 -12.51 -8.26 -13.29
C MET A 309 -12.73 -9.77 -13.08
N THR A 310 -13.77 -10.16 -12.33
CA THR A 310 -14.05 -11.58 -12.06
C THR A 310 -14.67 -12.31 -13.24
N ASP A 311 -15.27 -11.65 -14.22
CA ASP A 311 -15.80 -12.31 -15.42
C ASP A 311 -14.71 -12.56 -16.48
N ALA A 312 -13.58 -11.84 -16.41
CA ALA A 312 -12.46 -12.09 -17.30
C ALA A 312 -11.92 -13.52 -17.14
N ASP A 313 -11.72 -14.25 -18.23
CA ASP A 313 -11.01 -15.53 -18.17
C ASP A 313 -9.63 -15.32 -17.52
N LYS A 314 -9.20 -16.24 -16.64
CA LYS A 314 -7.91 -16.15 -15.95
C LYS A 314 -6.70 -16.00 -16.88
N ASP A 315 -6.82 -16.46 -18.12
CA ASP A 315 -5.78 -16.41 -19.15
C ASP A 315 -5.88 -15.14 -20.03
N THR A 316 -6.86 -14.27 -19.78
CA THR A 316 -7.00 -12.97 -20.44
C THR A 316 -5.79 -12.11 -20.10
N VAL A 317 -5.06 -11.66 -21.11
CA VAL A 317 -3.97 -10.69 -20.93
C VAL A 317 -4.59 -9.33 -20.57
N ILE A 318 -4.20 -8.80 -19.41
CA ILE A 318 -4.68 -7.51 -18.88
C ILE A 318 -3.74 -6.39 -19.31
N ALA A 319 -2.45 -6.51 -19.01
CA ALA A 319 -1.42 -5.54 -19.36
C ALA A 319 -0.03 -6.22 -19.38
N ASP A 320 0.88 -5.73 -20.22
CA ASP A 320 2.30 -6.13 -20.27
C ASP A 320 2.55 -7.64 -20.33
N GLY A 321 1.66 -8.36 -21.01
CA GLY A 321 1.70 -9.82 -21.14
C GLY A 321 1.25 -10.58 -19.91
N ARG A 322 0.90 -9.91 -18.81
CA ARG A 322 0.38 -10.51 -17.58
C ARG A 322 -1.11 -10.82 -17.71
N THR A 323 -1.52 -11.98 -17.19
CA THR A 323 -2.91 -12.42 -17.24
C THR A 323 -3.73 -11.97 -16.03
N ALA A 324 -5.06 -12.02 -16.14
CA ALA A 324 -5.98 -11.72 -15.04
C ALA A 324 -5.68 -12.57 -13.79
N GLY A 325 -5.34 -13.85 -14.00
CA GLY A 325 -4.94 -14.75 -12.91
C GLY A 325 -3.62 -14.36 -12.25
N GLU A 326 -2.63 -13.93 -13.04
CA GLU A 326 -1.34 -13.42 -12.52
C GLU A 326 -1.50 -12.08 -11.79
N LEU A 327 -2.52 -11.29 -12.13
CA LEU A 327 -2.85 -10.03 -11.48
C LEU A 327 -3.88 -10.18 -10.34
N GLY A 328 -4.11 -11.41 -9.88
CA GLY A 328 -4.86 -11.66 -8.64
C GLY A 328 -6.38 -11.54 -8.74
N ARG A 329 -6.97 -11.65 -9.95
CA ARG A 329 -8.43 -11.78 -10.13
C ARG A 329 -9.00 -12.83 -9.17
N LEU A 330 -10.12 -12.52 -8.52
CA LEU A 330 -10.86 -13.49 -7.69
C LEU A 330 -11.61 -14.53 -8.53
N ASP A 331 -11.72 -15.76 -8.01
CA ASP A 331 -12.47 -16.84 -8.65
C ASP A 331 -14.00 -16.60 -8.64
N GLU A 332 -14.50 -16.01 -7.55
CA GLU A 332 -15.90 -15.61 -7.38
C GLU A 332 -15.93 -14.13 -6.98
N TRP A 333 -16.88 -13.38 -7.56
CA TRP A 333 -17.12 -11.99 -7.16
C TRP A 333 -17.39 -11.89 -5.66
N ASN A 334 -16.75 -10.91 -5.00
CA ASN A 334 -16.88 -10.64 -3.57
C ASN A 334 -16.58 -11.88 -2.68
N ASP A 335 -15.59 -12.71 -3.06
CA ASP A 335 -15.24 -13.98 -2.37
C ASP A 335 -16.47 -14.90 -2.15
N GLY A 336 -17.37 -14.91 -3.14
CA GLY A 336 -18.60 -15.70 -3.13
C GLY A 336 -19.66 -15.20 -2.13
N LYS A 337 -19.51 -13.99 -1.59
CA LYS A 337 -20.51 -13.35 -0.71
C LYS A 337 -21.56 -12.63 -1.53
N ASP A 338 -22.79 -12.68 -1.03
CA ASP A 338 -23.88 -11.84 -1.53
C ASP A 338 -23.53 -10.36 -1.40
N ALA A 339 -24.12 -9.50 -2.24
CA ALA A 339 -23.83 -8.06 -2.25
C ALA A 339 -24.20 -7.33 -0.94
N ASP A 340 -25.07 -7.92 -0.10
CA ASP A 340 -25.42 -7.41 1.24
C ASP A 340 -24.52 -7.96 2.35
N LYS A 341 -23.36 -8.52 1.97
CA LYS A 341 -22.33 -9.09 2.86
C LYS A 341 -20.92 -8.87 2.28
N GLY A 342 -19.91 -9.14 3.09
CA GLY A 342 -18.51 -9.12 2.66
C GLY A 342 -17.98 -7.71 2.40
N GLU A 343 -16.86 -7.61 1.68
CA GLU A 343 -16.16 -6.34 1.45
C GLU A 343 -17.03 -5.36 0.66
N PHE A 344 -17.88 -5.84 -0.26
CA PHE A 344 -18.79 -4.94 -1.00
C PHE A 344 -19.82 -4.25 -0.10
N ASP A 345 -20.42 -4.98 0.86
CA ASP A 345 -21.33 -4.37 1.85
C ASP A 345 -20.58 -3.44 2.80
N ASP A 346 -19.40 -3.86 3.28
CA ASP A 346 -18.55 -3.06 4.15
C ASP A 346 -18.14 -1.73 3.49
N LEU A 347 -17.81 -1.75 2.20
CA LEU A 347 -17.50 -0.56 1.39
C LEU A 347 -18.68 0.41 1.32
N GLY A 348 -19.91 -0.11 1.22
CA GLY A 348 -21.13 0.67 1.03
C GLY A 348 -21.73 1.29 2.29
N LYS A 349 -21.20 0.96 3.48
CA LYS A 349 -21.72 1.49 4.76
C LYS A 349 -21.66 3.03 4.81
N PRO A 350 -22.76 3.73 5.12
CA PRO A 350 -22.80 5.18 5.17
C PRO A 350 -21.95 5.76 6.30
N LEU A 351 -21.65 7.07 6.23
CA LEU A 351 -20.92 7.79 7.30
C LEU A 351 -21.64 7.78 8.66
N SER A 352 -22.97 7.57 8.67
CA SER A 352 -23.76 7.41 9.89
C SER A 352 -23.59 6.05 10.56
N ASN A 353 -22.91 5.09 9.93
CA ASN A 353 -22.58 3.80 10.53
C ASN A 353 -21.49 3.99 11.61
N ASP A 354 -21.43 3.07 12.57
CA ASP A 354 -20.37 3.01 13.59
C ASP A 354 -19.02 2.67 12.93
N GLU A 355 -19.04 1.88 11.86
CA GLU A 355 -17.91 1.53 11.00
C GLU A 355 -18.23 1.91 9.54
N PRO A 356 -18.11 3.18 9.15
CA PRO A 356 -18.37 3.60 7.77
C PRO A 356 -17.42 2.95 6.77
N GLY A 357 -17.94 2.71 5.57
CA GLY A 357 -17.13 2.20 4.46
C GLY A 357 -16.17 3.25 3.93
N LYS A 358 -15.07 2.78 3.30
CA LYS A 358 -14.03 3.65 2.72
C LYS A 358 -14.62 4.69 1.75
N LEU A 359 -15.64 4.29 0.98
CA LEU A 359 -16.31 5.15 0.01
C LEU A 359 -17.07 6.30 0.68
N ALA A 360 -17.72 6.07 1.83
CA ALA A 360 -18.47 7.11 2.52
C ALA A 360 -17.55 8.25 3.02
N TYR A 361 -16.39 7.91 3.56
CA TYR A 361 -15.34 8.87 3.93
C TYR A 361 -14.82 9.65 2.72
N ALA A 362 -14.54 8.98 1.60
CA ALA A 362 -14.08 9.65 0.38
C ALA A 362 -15.09 10.68 -0.14
N LEU A 363 -16.37 10.31 -0.16
CA LEU A 363 -17.47 11.18 -0.60
C LEU A 363 -17.70 12.36 0.34
N ASP A 364 -17.62 12.16 1.66
CA ASP A 364 -17.75 13.26 2.64
C ASP A 364 -16.65 14.30 2.43
N TYR A 365 -15.39 13.86 2.38
CA TYR A 365 -14.27 14.77 2.17
C TYR A 365 -14.40 15.54 0.87
N ARG A 366 -14.71 14.84 -0.24
CA ARG A 366 -14.87 15.49 -1.55
C ARG A 366 -16.04 16.47 -1.57
N GLY A 367 -17.13 16.20 -0.85
CA GLY A 367 -18.25 17.12 -0.71
C GLY A 367 -17.95 18.40 0.08
N ARG A 368 -16.79 18.46 0.76
CA ARG A 368 -16.31 19.62 1.53
C ARG A 368 -15.23 20.44 0.81
N LEU A 369 -14.73 19.96 -0.34
CA LEU A 369 -13.83 20.71 -1.23
C LEU A 369 -14.61 21.80 -1.97
#